data_AF-A0A939GTK4-F1
#
_entry.id   AF-A0A939GTK4-F1
#
_cell.length_a   1.000
_cell.length_b   1.000
_cell.length_c   1.000
_cell.angle_alpha   90.00
_cell.angle_beta   90.00
_cell.angle_gamma   90.00
#
_symmetry.space_group_name_H-M   'P 1'
#
loop_
_entity.id
_entity.type
_entity.pdbx_description
1 polymer ?
#
loop_
_entity_poly.entity_id
_entity_poly.type
_entity_poly.pdbx_seq_one_letter_code
_entity_poly.pdbx_strand_id
1 'polypeptide(L)'
;KQTRVYQEAKQEGREEGREEGRQNGEMILLIRQLSKRFGKLKDIYIENINSLNIEQLEKLGEALLDFTDINDLETWLKSEIDK
;
A
#
# COMPACT_ATOMS: atom_id res chain seq x y z
N LYS A 1 37.16 9.35 -13.21
CA LYS A 1 36.94 8.68 -11.91
C LYS A 1 35.55 9.06 -11.42
N GLN A 2 34.67 8.11 -11.12
CA GLN A 2 33.41 8.43 -10.44
C GLN A 2 33.73 9.02 -9.06
N THR A 3 33.09 10.12 -8.70
CA THR A 3 33.23 10.76 -7.38
C THR A 3 32.42 9.97 -6.35
N ARG A 4 32.79 10.09 -5.06
CA ARG A 4 32.05 9.47 -3.95
C ARG A 4 30.57 9.89 -3.97
N VAL A 5 30.32 11.18 -4.20
CA VAL A 5 28.99 11.77 -4.34
C VAL A 5 28.16 11.08 -5.45
N TYR A 6 28.77 10.75 -6.59
CA TYR A 6 28.06 10.06 -7.67
C TYR A 6 27.67 8.63 -7.28
N GLN A 7 28.52 7.94 -6.52
CA GLN A 7 28.23 6.58 -6.06
C GLN A 7 27.13 6.58 -4.98
N GLU A 8 27.18 7.54 -4.04
CA GLU A 8 26.17 7.76 -3.01
C GLU A 8 24.80 8.05 -3.64
N ALA A 9 24.71 9.04 -4.54
CA ALA A 9 23.44 9.39 -5.21
C ALA A 9 22.85 8.23 -6.03
N LYS A 10 23.70 7.40 -6.66
CA LYS A 10 23.24 6.21 -7.39
C LYS A 10 22.74 5.11 -6.44
N GLN A 11 23.30 5.00 -5.26
CA GLN A 11 22.85 4.06 -4.25
C GLN A 11 21.53 4.50 -3.64
N GLU A 12 21.43 5.77 -3.24
CA GLU A 12 20.22 6.38 -2.70
C GLU A 12 19.03 6.22 -3.66
N GLY A 13 19.18 6.60 -4.94
CA GLY A 13 18.09 6.43 -5.91
C GLY A 13 17.71 4.96 -6.19
N ARG A 14 18.61 3.99 -5.94
CA ARG A 14 18.27 2.56 -6.00
C ARG A 14 17.51 2.08 -4.77
N GLU A 15 17.79 2.65 -3.61
CA GLU A 15 17.10 2.35 -2.37
C GLU A 15 15.70 2.98 -2.40
N GLU A 16 15.58 4.27 -2.74
CA GLU A 16 14.30 4.95 -2.95
C GLU A 16 13.40 4.21 -3.93
N GLY A 17 13.91 3.87 -5.12
CA GLY A 17 13.12 3.17 -6.14
C GLY A 17 12.68 1.75 -5.73
N ARG A 18 13.40 1.10 -4.81
CA ARG A 18 12.98 -0.19 -4.24
C ARG A 18 11.85 -0.01 -3.24
N GLU A 19 11.95 0.98 -2.36
CA GLU A 19 10.91 1.26 -1.36
C GLU A 19 9.62 1.73 -2.03
N GLU A 20 9.70 2.66 -3.00
CA GLU A 20 8.55 3.08 -3.79
C GLU A 20 7.94 1.90 -4.57
N GLY A 21 8.79 1.06 -5.16
CA GLY A 21 8.34 -0.12 -5.91
C GLY A 21 7.63 -1.14 -5.01
N ARG A 22 8.11 -1.33 -3.78
CA ARG A 22 7.49 -2.20 -2.79
C ARG A 22 6.11 -1.67 -2.38
N GLN A 23 6.02 -0.41 -1.96
CA GLN A 23 4.76 0.20 -1.53
C GLN A 23 3.70 0.18 -2.64
N ASN A 24 4.07 0.59 -3.86
CA ASN A 24 3.16 0.55 -5.01
C ASN A 24 2.72 -0.89 -5.34
N GLY A 25 3.64 -1.85 -5.26
CA GLY A 25 3.36 -3.26 -5.52
C GLY A 25 2.34 -3.85 -4.54
N GLU A 26 2.52 -3.60 -3.25
CA GLU A 26 1.61 -4.04 -2.19
C GLU A 26 0.23 -3.40 -2.33
N MET A 27 0.18 -2.08 -2.51
CA MET A 27 -1.06 -1.32 -2.74
C MET A 27 -1.88 -1.87 -3.92
N ILE A 28 -1.25 -2.04 -5.09
CA ILE A 28 -1.90 -2.58 -6.29
C ILE A 28 -2.40 -4.01 -6.04
N LEU A 29 -1.61 -4.84 -5.36
CA LEU A 29 -1.99 -6.20 -5.04
C LEU A 29 -3.22 -6.23 -4.13
N LEU A 30 -3.25 -5.42 -3.08
CA LEU A 30 -4.38 -5.32 -2.15
C LEU A 30 -5.65 -4.85 -2.84
N ILE A 31 -5.58 -3.80 -3.67
CA ILE A 31 -6.73 -3.32 -4.46
C ILE A 31 -7.29 -4.45 -5.33
N ARG A 32 -6.42 -5.23 -5.99
CA ARG A 32 -6.85 -6.36 -6.84
C ARG A 32 -7.47 -7.49 -6.03
N GLN A 33 -6.91 -7.83 -4.87
CA GLN A 33 -7.45 -8.87 -3.99
C GLN A 33 -8.82 -8.47 -3.42
N LEU A 34 -8.93 -7.26 -2.91
CA LEU A 34 -10.17 -6.66 -2.42
C LEU A 34 -11.23 -6.60 -3.52
N SER A 35 -10.85 -6.15 -4.73
CA SER A 35 -11.76 -6.11 -5.88
C SER A 35 -12.23 -7.50 -6.31
N LYS A 36 -11.35 -8.50 -6.22
CA LYS A 36 -11.70 -9.90 -6.53
C LYS A 36 -12.67 -10.47 -5.50
N ARG A 37 -12.52 -10.09 -4.22
CA ARG A 37 -13.33 -10.61 -3.11
C ARG A 37 -14.70 -9.95 -3.02
N PHE A 38 -14.75 -8.62 -3.15
CA PHE A 38 -15.95 -7.82 -2.90
C PHE A 38 -16.58 -7.22 -4.18
N GLY A 39 -15.99 -7.49 -5.34
CA GLY A 39 -16.41 -6.89 -6.61
C GLY A 39 -15.80 -5.50 -6.82
N LYS A 40 -16.35 -4.71 -7.74
CA LYS A 40 -15.82 -3.38 -8.06
C LYS A 40 -15.84 -2.49 -6.80
N LEU A 41 -14.65 -2.11 -6.34
CA LEU A 41 -14.52 -1.17 -5.23
C LEU A 41 -14.97 0.23 -5.65
N LYS A 42 -15.57 0.96 -4.72
CA LYS A 42 -15.85 2.40 -4.87
C LYS A 42 -14.53 3.17 -4.87
N ASP A 43 -14.50 4.29 -5.58
CA ASP A 43 -13.30 5.13 -5.72
C ASP A 43 -12.76 5.58 -4.35
N ILE A 44 -13.64 5.89 -3.39
CA ILE A 44 -13.24 6.25 -2.03
C ILE A 44 -12.38 5.19 -1.33
N TYR A 45 -12.65 3.90 -1.54
CA TYR A 45 -11.82 2.84 -0.94
C TYR A 45 -10.45 2.77 -1.62
N ILE A 46 -10.40 2.98 -2.92
CA ILE A 46 -9.15 3.00 -3.69
C ILE A 46 -8.30 4.21 -3.27
N GLU A 47 -8.89 5.39 -3.15
CA GLU A 47 -8.23 6.61 -2.68
C GLU A 47 -7.68 6.45 -1.27
N ASN A 48 -8.48 5.88 -0.36
CA ASN A 48 -8.03 5.61 1.00
C ASN A 48 -6.86 4.63 1.02
N ILE A 49 -6.92 3.52 0.27
CA ILE A 49 -5.82 2.55 0.19
C ILE A 49 -4.56 3.19 -0.41
N ASN A 50 -4.70 4.07 -1.40
CA ASN A 50 -3.58 4.80 -2.00
C ASN A 50 -2.90 5.78 -1.04
N SER A 51 -3.62 6.23 0.00
CA SER A 51 -3.07 7.12 1.03
C SER A 51 -2.31 6.40 2.14
N LEU A 52 -2.40 5.05 2.20
CA LEU A 52 -1.77 4.26 3.25
C LEU A 52 -0.25 4.19 3.05
N ASN A 53 0.47 4.28 4.16
CA ASN A 53 1.91 3.98 4.18
C ASN A 53 2.16 2.45 4.13
N ILE A 54 3.41 2.06 3.91
CA ILE A 54 3.80 0.64 3.79
C ILE A 54 3.35 -0.21 4.98
N GLU A 55 3.51 0.28 6.22
CA GLU A 55 3.14 -0.48 7.42
C GLU A 55 1.63 -0.69 7.53
N GLN A 56 0.85 0.30 7.10
CA GLN A 56 -0.61 0.20 7.02
C GLN A 56 -1.05 -0.77 5.91
N LEU A 57 -0.37 -0.79 4.76
CA LEU A 57 -0.64 -1.74 3.69
C LEU A 57 -0.37 -3.18 4.15
N GLU A 58 0.75 -3.43 4.84
CA GLU A 58 1.07 -4.74 5.43
C GLU A 58 -0.02 -5.19 6.41
N LYS A 59 -0.45 -4.31 7.32
CA LYS A 59 -1.57 -4.58 8.26
C LYS A 59 -2.89 -4.85 7.55
N LEU A 60 -3.19 -4.13 6.48
CA LEU A 60 -4.38 -4.38 5.65
C LEU A 60 -4.31 -5.77 5.00
N GLY A 61 -3.13 -6.18 4.55
CA GLY A 61 -2.92 -7.51 3.97
C GLY A 61 -3.21 -8.65 4.94
N GLU A 62 -2.84 -8.50 6.20
CA GLU A 62 -3.19 -9.46 7.26
C GLU A 62 -4.69 -9.42 7.57
N ALA A 63 -5.24 -8.23 7.86
CA ALA A 63 -6.64 -8.05 8.23
C ALA A 63 -7.61 -8.50 7.13
N LEU A 64 -7.21 -8.35 5.86
CA LEU A 64 -7.98 -8.81 4.70
C LEU A 64 -8.34 -10.30 4.79
N LEU A 65 -7.50 -11.13 5.40
CA LEU A 65 -7.75 -12.56 5.54
C LEU A 65 -8.93 -12.85 6.47
N ASP A 66 -9.18 -11.97 7.44
CA ASP A 66 -10.24 -12.10 8.45
C ASP A 66 -11.54 -11.38 8.07
N PHE A 67 -11.52 -10.52 7.05
CA PHE A 67 -12.75 -9.85 6.60
C PHE A 67 -13.81 -10.87 6.20
N THR A 68 -15.07 -10.56 6.43
CA THR A 68 -16.24 -11.34 6.00
C THR A 68 -16.94 -10.62 4.86
N ASP A 69 -17.07 -9.29 4.95
CA ASP A 69 -17.70 -8.45 3.94
C ASP A 69 -17.03 -7.08 3.78
N ILE A 70 -17.60 -6.23 2.91
CA ILE A 70 -17.04 -4.92 2.59
C ILE A 70 -17.10 -3.92 3.77
N ASN A 71 -17.99 -4.12 4.74
CA ASN A 71 -18.09 -3.26 5.92
C ASN A 71 -16.88 -3.43 6.85
N ASP A 72 -16.24 -4.60 6.84
CA ASP A 72 -15.00 -4.82 7.58
C ASP A 72 -13.86 -3.94 7.03
N LEU A 73 -13.75 -3.85 5.69
CA LEU A 73 -12.82 -2.94 5.04
C LEU A 73 -13.13 -1.48 5.41
N GLU A 74 -14.40 -1.08 5.37
CA GLU A 74 -14.79 0.29 5.72
C GLU A 74 -14.45 0.65 7.16
N THR A 75 -14.71 -0.28 8.10
CA THR A 75 -14.38 -0.12 9.52
C THR A 75 -12.88 -0.02 9.73
N TRP A 76 -12.13 -0.90 9.08
CA TRP A 76 -10.67 -0.92 9.17
C TRP A 76 -10.06 0.38 8.64
N LEU A 77 -10.48 0.85 7.45
CA LEU A 77 -9.97 2.08 6.84
C LEU A 77 -10.24 3.31 7.71
N LYS A 78 -11.44 3.43 8.29
CA LYS A 78 -11.75 4.51 9.25
C LYS A 78 -10.82 4.48 10.45
N SER A 79 -10.57 3.30 11.01
CA SER A 79 -9.69 3.14 12.18
C SER A 79 -8.23 3.49 11.91
N GLU A 80 -7.77 3.45 10.67
CA GLU A 80 -6.40 3.78 10.29
C GLU A 80 -6.23 5.22 9.79
N ILE A 81 -7.28 5.83 9.23
CA ILE A 81 -7.26 7.22 8.73
C ILE A 81 -7.60 8.23 9.83
N ASP A 82 -8.45 7.87 10.79
CA ASP A 82 -8.84 8.77 11.89
C ASP A 82 -7.84 8.78 13.07
N LYS A 83 -6.70 8.09 12.93
CA LYS A 83 -5.58 8.10 13.90
C LYS A 83 -4.61 9.25 13.62
#